data_AF-A0A9E3KRG2-F1
#
_entry.id   AF-A0A9E3KRG2-F1
#
_cell.length_a   1.000
_cell.length_b   1.000
_cell.length_c   1.000
_cell.angle_alpha   90.00
_cell.angle_beta   90.00
_cell.angle_gamma   90.00
#
_symmetry.space_group_name_H-M   'P 1'
#
loop_
_entity.id
_entity.type
_entity.pdbx_description
1 polymer ?
#
loop_
_entity_poly.entity_id
_entity_poly.type
_entity_poly.pdbx_seq_one_letter_code
_entity_poly.pdbx_strand_id
1 'polypeptide(L)'
;MTSPKNPQHNGTVTISHEEISTLPLKAFKGKIILLHEEAKLAKAFDEIKEHEAIGFDTETRPSFKKGVIHKVSLMQVAIPDKVFLIRLNQTGLTKPILDFLENDVVQKAGIGIRDDVKALNRLARFQPGGFTELSALARQAGLQVESVKKLAALLLGFRISKAAQTSNWEAATLTKKQLEYAATDAWVCLEIYRKLRS
;
A
#
# COMPACT_ATOMS: atom_id res chain seq x y z
N MET A 1 40.33 -34.31 15.33
CA MET A 1 39.19 -33.47 15.74
C MET A 1 39.24 -32.19 14.93
N THR A 2 38.50 -32.13 13.84
CA THR A 2 38.33 -30.91 13.04
C THR A 2 36.83 -30.68 12.94
N SER A 3 36.35 -29.69 13.69
CA SER A 3 34.95 -29.29 13.73
C SER A 3 34.44 -28.96 12.32
N PRO A 4 33.21 -29.35 11.97
CA PRO A 4 32.62 -28.95 10.71
C PRO A 4 32.38 -27.43 10.72
N LYS A 5 32.85 -26.75 9.68
CA LYS A 5 32.55 -25.34 9.42
C LYS A 5 31.04 -25.19 9.23
N ASN A 6 30.43 -24.37 10.07
CA ASN A 6 29.05 -23.94 9.91
C ASN A 6 28.92 -23.16 8.59
N PRO A 7 28.02 -23.54 7.65
CA PRO A 7 27.81 -22.73 6.46
C PRO A 7 27.15 -21.41 6.87
N GLN A 8 27.84 -20.31 6.62
CA GLN A 8 27.23 -18.98 6.69
C GLN A 8 26.13 -18.92 5.61
N HIS A 9 24.88 -19.01 6.02
CA HIS A 9 23.74 -18.73 5.13
C HIS A 9 23.67 -17.22 4.87
N ASN A 10 24.39 -16.78 3.84
CA ASN A 10 24.25 -15.44 3.27
C ASN A 10 23.40 -15.50 1.98
N GLY A 11 22.27 -16.20 2.06
CA GLY A 11 21.32 -16.36 0.95
C GLY A 11 20.15 -15.41 1.13
N THR A 12 20.03 -14.41 0.25
CA THR A 12 18.85 -13.53 0.19
C THR A 12 17.60 -14.38 -0.04
N VAL A 13 16.68 -14.40 0.92
CA VAL A 13 15.38 -15.07 0.75
C VAL A 13 14.54 -14.26 -0.24
N THR A 14 14.25 -14.88 -1.38
CA THR A 14 13.41 -14.33 -2.45
C THR A 14 12.58 -15.47 -3.05
N ILE A 15 11.57 -15.14 -3.84
CA ILE A 15 10.67 -16.11 -4.48
C ILE A 15 10.57 -15.85 -5.97
N SER A 16 10.59 -16.92 -6.77
CA SER A 16 10.47 -16.87 -8.23
C SER A 16 9.03 -16.62 -8.68
N HIS A 17 8.86 -16.25 -9.95
CA HIS A 17 7.53 -16.07 -10.53
C HIS A 17 6.75 -17.39 -10.64
N GLU A 18 7.44 -18.48 -10.93
CA GLU A 18 6.87 -19.82 -11.01
C GLU A 18 6.33 -20.26 -9.65
N GLU A 19 7.12 -20.11 -8.59
CA GLU A 19 6.69 -20.42 -7.22
C GLU A 19 5.47 -19.57 -6.83
N ILE A 20 5.50 -18.25 -7.08
CA ILE A 20 4.34 -17.38 -6.80
C ILE A 20 3.10 -17.86 -7.56
N SER A 21 3.23 -18.33 -8.80
CA SER A 21 2.08 -18.73 -9.62
C SER A 21 1.31 -19.93 -9.05
N THR A 22 1.99 -20.79 -8.28
CA THR A 22 1.38 -21.94 -7.62
C THR A 22 0.55 -21.58 -6.38
N LEU A 23 0.76 -20.38 -5.82
CA LEU A 23 0.04 -19.92 -4.64
C LEU A 23 -1.42 -19.58 -4.94
N PRO A 24 -2.34 -19.72 -3.95
CA PRO A 24 -3.73 -19.34 -4.12
C PRO A 24 -3.85 -17.84 -4.43
N LEU A 25 -4.69 -17.50 -5.41
CA LEU A 25 -5.02 -16.11 -5.71
C LEU A 25 -6.01 -15.59 -4.67
N LYS A 26 -5.63 -14.55 -3.93
CA LYS A 26 -6.51 -13.84 -3.01
C LYS A 26 -6.67 -12.37 -3.42
N ALA A 27 -7.77 -11.81 -2.94
CA ALA A 27 -8.12 -10.40 -3.05
C ALA A 27 -8.86 -10.00 -1.78
N PHE A 28 -8.88 -8.71 -1.47
CA PHE A 28 -9.63 -8.21 -0.34
C PHE A 28 -11.12 -8.54 -0.46
N LYS A 29 -11.73 -9.01 0.63
CA LYS A 29 -13.14 -9.44 0.68
C LYS A 29 -14.01 -8.59 1.63
N GLY A 30 -13.40 -7.64 2.34
CA GLY A 30 -14.12 -6.75 3.24
C GLY A 30 -14.82 -5.61 2.49
N LYS A 31 -15.23 -4.59 3.25
CA LYS A 31 -16.02 -3.47 2.72
C LYS A 31 -15.13 -2.47 2.00
N ILE A 32 -15.47 -2.13 0.75
CA ILE A 32 -14.78 -1.08 -0.02
C ILE A 32 -15.64 0.18 -0.02
N ILE A 33 -15.08 1.31 0.43
CA ILE A 33 -15.74 2.63 0.45
C ILE A 33 -15.04 3.56 -0.52
N LEU A 34 -15.73 3.96 -1.59
CA LEU A 34 -15.22 4.99 -2.51
C LEU A 34 -15.65 6.38 -2.02
N LEU A 35 -14.67 7.23 -1.72
CA LEU A 35 -14.86 8.60 -1.23
C LEU A 35 -14.46 9.59 -2.32
N HIS A 36 -15.42 10.36 -2.81
CA HIS A 36 -15.23 11.39 -3.82
C HIS A 36 -15.91 12.72 -3.47
N GLU A 37 -16.51 12.80 -2.27
CA GLU A 37 -17.21 13.97 -1.75
C GLU A 37 -16.54 14.38 -0.43
N GLU A 38 -16.17 15.65 -0.29
CA GLU A 38 -15.47 16.15 0.90
C GLU A 38 -16.26 15.93 2.20
N ALA A 39 -17.58 16.07 2.14
CA ALA A 39 -18.48 15.92 3.29
C ALA A 39 -18.41 14.53 3.96
N LYS A 40 -17.93 13.51 3.24
CA LYS A 40 -17.81 12.13 3.76
C LYS A 40 -16.43 11.84 4.37
N LEU A 41 -15.45 12.73 4.17
CA LEU A 41 -14.06 12.49 4.59
C LEU A 41 -13.89 12.50 6.11
N ALA A 42 -14.47 13.49 6.80
CA ALA A 42 -14.31 13.62 8.25
C ALA A 42 -14.71 12.34 8.99
N LYS A 43 -15.91 11.80 8.69
CA LYS A 43 -16.40 10.55 9.26
C LYS A 43 -15.51 9.34 8.94
N ALA A 44 -14.93 9.29 7.74
CA ALA A 44 -14.03 8.21 7.36
C ALA A 44 -12.72 8.27 8.17
N PHE A 45 -12.14 9.46 8.32
CA PHE A 45 -10.91 9.62 9.11
C PHE A 45 -11.13 9.46 10.62
N ASP A 46 -12.31 9.81 11.13
CA ASP A 46 -12.72 9.48 12.49
C ASP A 46 -12.74 7.98 12.75
N GLU A 47 -13.07 7.16 11.75
CA GLU A 47 -13.01 5.70 11.89
C GLU A 47 -11.56 5.19 11.74
N ILE A 48 -10.81 5.72 10.76
CA ILE A 48 -9.43 5.30 10.48
C ILE A 48 -8.51 5.51 11.69
N LYS A 49 -8.67 6.63 12.42
CA LYS A 49 -7.79 7.01 13.54
C LYS A 49 -7.92 6.11 14.78
N GLU A 50 -8.98 5.30 14.86
CA GLU A 50 -9.18 4.34 15.96
C GLU A 50 -8.25 3.11 15.84
N HIS A 51 -7.48 3.02 14.76
CA HIS A 51 -6.53 1.94 14.51
C HIS A 51 -5.09 2.40 14.66
N GLU A 52 -4.30 1.67 15.44
CA GLU A 52 -2.88 1.96 15.64
C GLU A 52 -2.06 1.83 14.35
N ALA A 53 -2.45 0.91 13.45
CA ALA A 53 -1.80 0.69 12.17
C ALA A 53 -2.82 0.45 11.06
N ILE A 54 -2.51 1.01 9.89
CA ILE A 54 -3.30 0.92 8.67
C ILE A 54 -2.41 0.55 7.48
N GLY A 55 -3.01 0.03 6.42
CA GLY A 55 -2.35 -0.16 5.13
C GLY A 55 -2.52 1.07 4.24
N PHE A 56 -1.47 1.51 3.59
CA PHE A 56 -1.43 2.73 2.79
C PHE A 56 -0.82 2.47 1.42
N ASP A 57 -1.43 3.04 0.39
CA ASP A 57 -0.91 3.04 -0.97
C ASP A 57 -1.47 4.24 -1.76
N THR A 58 -0.88 4.53 -2.92
CA THR A 58 -1.43 5.53 -3.86
C THR A 58 -1.41 5.06 -5.31
N GLU A 59 -2.31 5.62 -6.13
CA GLU A 59 -2.37 5.32 -7.55
C GLU A 59 -2.37 6.58 -8.42
N THR A 60 -1.61 6.51 -9.52
CA THR A 60 -1.40 7.59 -10.49
C THR A 60 -1.60 7.05 -11.89
N ARG A 61 -2.24 7.82 -12.79
CA ARG A 61 -2.33 7.43 -14.20
C ARG A 61 -0.91 7.27 -14.80
N PRO A 62 -0.58 6.14 -15.45
CA PRO A 62 0.72 5.98 -16.07
C PRO A 62 0.87 6.95 -17.25
N SER A 63 2.10 7.43 -17.45
CA SER A 63 2.49 8.16 -18.65
C SER A 63 3.38 7.27 -19.52
N PHE A 64 3.06 7.19 -20.82
CA PHE A 64 3.89 6.54 -21.84
C PHE A 64 4.77 7.52 -22.61
N LYS A 65 4.72 8.81 -22.24
CA LYS A 65 5.54 9.88 -22.83
C LYS A 65 6.65 10.27 -21.85
N LYS A 66 7.90 10.24 -22.30
CA LYS A 66 9.07 10.61 -21.48
C LYS A 66 8.92 12.04 -20.96
N GLY A 67 9.11 12.22 -19.66
CA GLY A 67 9.05 13.53 -18.99
C GLY A 67 7.65 13.98 -18.53
N VAL A 68 6.59 13.25 -18.88
CA VAL A 68 5.23 13.57 -18.39
C VAL A 68 4.98 12.80 -17.10
N ILE A 69 4.67 13.54 -16.03
CA ILE A 69 4.34 13.00 -14.70
C ILE A 69 2.90 13.40 -14.38
N HIS A 70 2.05 12.42 -14.07
CA HIS A 70 0.68 12.66 -13.62
C HIS A 70 0.63 12.84 -12.11
N LYS A 71 -0.46 13.47 -11.65
CA LYS A 71 -0.73 13.70 -10.23
C LYS A 71 -1.35 12.44 -9.61
N VAL A 72 -1.09 12.24 -8.32
CA VAL A 72 -1.77 11.18 -7.55
C VAL A 72 -3.27 11.39 -7.65
N SER A 73 -3.98 10.34 -8.07
CA SER A 73 -5.42 10.39 -8.35
C SER A 73 -6.24 9.69 -7.28
N LEU A 74 -5.68 8.65 -6.66
CA LEU A 74 -6.34 7.84 -5.66
C LEU A 74 -5.38 7.57 -4.51
N MET A 75 -5.88 7.70 -3.28
CA MET A 75 -5.21 7.28 -2.05
C MET A 75 -6.00 6.12 -1.45
N GLN A 76 -5.31 5.07 -1.02
CA GLN A 76 -5.93 3.90 -0.42
C GLN A 76 -5.55 3.79 1.06
N VAL A 77 -6.55 3.56 1.91
CA VAL A 77 -6.36 3.39 3.35
C VAL A 77 -7.12 2.16 3.82
N ALA A 78 -6.39 1.14 4.27
CA ALA A 78 -6.93 -0.13 4.74
C ALA A 78 -6.91 -0.22 6.26
N ILE A 79 -8.07 -0.53 6.83
CA ILE A 79 -8.25 -1.02 8.20
C ILE A 79 -8.65 -2.52 8.11
N PRO A 80 -8.74 -3.30 9.22
CA PRO A 80 -8.84 -4.77 9.13
C PRO A 80 -9.90 -5.30 8.15
N ASP A 81 -11.13 -4.77 8.22
CA ASP A 81 -12.28 -5.28 7.46
C ASP A 81 -12.86 -4.27 6.45
N LYS A 82 -12.16 -3.15 6.24
CA LYS A 82 -12.62 -2.08 5.36
C LYS A 82 -11.47 -1.34 4.68
N VAL A 83 -11.66 -0.99 3.42
CA VAL A 83 -10.72 -0.14 2.67
C VAL A 83 -11.43 1.09 2.15
N PHE A 84 -10.84 2.25 2.40
CA PHE A 84 -11.26 3.54 1.89
C PHE A 84 -10.43 3.89 0.65
N LEU A 85 -11.11 4.18 -0.45
CA LEU A 85 -10.51 4.62 -1.70
C LEU A 85 -10.89 6.09 -1.90
N ILE A 86 -9.95 7.00 -1.68
CA ILE A 86 -10.18 8.44 -1.69
C ILE A 86 -9.72 9.02 -3.03
N ARG A 87 -10.68 9.58 -3.80
CA ARG A 87 -10.46 10.18 -5.13
C ARG A 87 -9.85 11.58 -4.99
N LEU A 88 -8.54 11.66 -4.79
CA LEU A 88 -7.81 12.92 -4.65
C LEU A 88 -7.95 13.85 -5.86
N ASN A 89 -8.15 13.30 -7.06
CA ASN A 89 -8.43 14.09 -8.26
C ASN A 89 -9.82 14.78 -8.25
N GLN A 90 -10.69 14.43 -7.29
CA GLN A 90 -12.03 14.98 -7.12
C GLN A 90 -12.16 15.78 -5.82
N THR A 91 -11.57 15.28 -4.72
CA THR A 91 -11.64 15.94 -3.41
C THR A 91 -10.50 16.92 -3.13
N GLY A 92 -9.38 16.80 -3.85
CA GLY A 92 -8.12 17.40 -3.43
C GLY A 92 -7.60 16.86 -2.10
N LEU A 93 -6.61 17.54 -1.53
CA LEU A 93 -6.07 17.29 -0.18
C LEU A 93 -6.73 18.27 0.81
N THR A 94 -7.90 17.89 1.31
CA THR A 94 -8.64 18.66 2.32
C THR A 94 -7.96 18.58 3.69
N LYS A 95 -8.38 19.44 4.62
CA LYS A 95 -7.83 19.46 5.99
C LYS A 95 -7.89 18.08 6.68
N PRO A 96 -8.99 17.30 6.66
CA PRO A 96 -8.99 15.96 7.24
C PRO A 96 -7.94 15.01 6.64
N ILE A 97 -7.67 15.13 5.34
CA ILE A 97 -6.63 14.33 4.68
C ILE A 97 -5.25 14.78 5.16
N LEU A 98 -4.99 16.09 5.20
CA LEU A 98 -3.70 16.62 5.67
C LEU A 98 -3.45 16.25 7.13
N ASP A 99 -4.41 16.48 8.02
CA ASP A 99 -4.33 16.09 9.43
C ASP A 99 -4.00 14.59 9.57
N PHE A 100 -4.62 13.73 8.76
CA PHE A 100 -4.31 12.30 8.73
C PHE A 100 -2.88 12.02 8.25
N LEU A 101 -2.44 12.63 7.15
CA LEU A 101 -1.08 12.44 6.61
C LEU A 101 0.01 12.93 7.58
N GLU A 102 -0.29 13.93 8.41
CA GLU A 102 0.65 14.50 9.39
C GLU A 102 0.62 13.80 10.76
N ASN A 103 -0.40 13.00 11.05
CA ASN A 103 -0.55 12.31 12.33
C ASN A 103 0.54 11.23 12.55
N ASP A 104 1.39 11.34 13.57
CA ASP A 104 2.45 10.36 13.83
C ASP A 104 2.03 9.18 14.72
N VAL A 105 0.83 9.24 15.32
CA VAL A 105 0.26 8.19 16.16
C VAL A 105 -0.15 6.98 15.32
N VAL A 106 -0.90 7.20 14.23
CA VAL A 106 -1.36 6.12 13.33
C VAL A 106 -0.24 5.70 12.39
N GLN A 107 0.17 4.44 12.45
CA GLN A 107 1.18 3.87 11.56
C GLN A 107 0.60 3.57 10.18
N LYS A 108 1.08 4.26 9.15
CA LYS A 108 0.72 4.03 7.74
C LYS A 108 1.74 3.13 7.08
N ALA A 109 1.42 1.86 6.93
CA ALA A 109 2.33 0.87 6.36
C ALA A 109 2.11 0.70 4.86
N GLY A 110 3.18 0.78 4.07
CA GLY A 110 3.16 0.62 2.62
C GLY A 110 4.55 0.28 2.05
N ILE A 111 4.64 0.07 0.75
CA ILE A 111 5.90 -0.20 0.04
C ILE A 111 6.18 0.91 -0.95
N GLY A 112 7.40 1.45 -0.94
CA GLY A 112 7.73 2.61 -1.78
C GLY A 112 7.11 3.91 -1.23
N ILE A 113 6.71 3.90 0.04
CA ILE A 113 5.86 4.93 0.66
C ILE A 113 6.52 6.31 0.68
N ARG A 114 7.85 6.35 0.62
CA ARG A 114 8.61 7.61 0.50
C ARG A 114 8.32 8.31 -0.81
N ASP A 115 8.15 7.58 -1.91
CA ASP A 115 7.84 8.16 -3.20
C ASP A 115 6.37 8.58 -3.30
N ASP A 116 5.47 7.83 -2.65
CA ASP A 116 4.07 8.25 -2.46
C ASP A 116 3.98 9.57 -1.69
N VAL A 117 4.68 9.68 -0.55
CA VAL A 117 4.72 10.91 0.26
C VAL A 117 5.27 12.10 -0.55
N LYS A 118 6.34 11.90 -1.33
CA LYS A 118 6.85 12.94 -2.24
C LYS A 118 5.80 13.32 -3.28
N ALA A 119 5.08 12.35 -3.83
CA ALA A 119 4.05 12.59 -4.85
C ALA A 119 2.87 13.37 -4.29
N LEU A 120 2.42 13.05 -3.09
CA LEU A 120 1.39 13.80 -2.37
C LEU A 120 1.87 15.20 -2.00
N ASN A 121 3.12 15.38 -1.57
CA ASN A 121 3.69 16.69 -1.25
C ASN A 121 3.77 17.63 -2.46
N ARG A 122 3.76 17.10 -3.70
CA ARG A 122 3.62 17.90 -4.92
C ARG A 122 2.20 18.45 -5.12
N LEU A 123 1.19 17.88 -4.46
CA LEU A 123 -0.20 18.36 -4.51
C LEU A 123 -0.45 19.46 -3.47
N ALA A 124 -0.01 19.24 -2.24
CA ALA A 124 -0.02 20.21 -1.15
C ALA A 124 1.10 19.88 -0.16
N ARG A 125 1.71 20.90 0.45
CA ARG A 125 2.77 20.69 1.44
C ARG A 125 2.17 20.18 2.75
N PHE A 126 2.82 19.17 3.34
CA PHE A 126 2.50 18.65 4.67
C PHE A 126 3.75 18.00 5.29
N GLN A 127 3.79 17.88 6.61
CA GLN A 127 4.85 17.17 7.32
C GLN A 127 4.48 15.69 7.51
N PRO A 128 5.10 14.73 6.81
CA PRO A 128 4.67 13.34 6.87
C PRO A 128 4.85 12.74 8.28
N GLY A 129 3.76 12.21 8.85
CA GLY A 129 3.75 11.53 10.15
C GLY A 129 3.34 10.06 10.02
N GLY A 130 4.01 9.18 10.79
CA GLY A 130 3.59 7.78 10.96
C GLY A 130 3.81 6.85 9.76
N PHE A 131 4.53 7.26 8.71
CA PHE A 131 4.77 6.42 7.54
C PHE A 131 5.81 5.33 7.80
N THR A 132 5.42 4.07 7.61
CA THR A 132 6.26 2.89 7.77
C THR A 132 6.55 2.24 6.42
N GLU A 133 7.84 2.16 6.07
CA GLU A 133 8.33 1.48 4.87
C GLU A 133 8.47 -0.03 5.13
N LEU A 134 7.58 -0.83 4.54
CA LEU A 134 7.53 -2.27 4.74
C LEU A 134 8.74 -3.01 4.17
N SER A 135 9.33 -2.53 3.07
CA SER A 135 10.55 -3.15 2.53
C SER A 135 11.73 -3.04 3.49
N ALA A 136 11.80 -1.95 4.27
CA ALA A 136 12.82 -1.77 5.30
C ALA A 136 12.62 -2.74 6.48
N LEU A 137 11.38 -2.94 6.93
CA LEU A 137 11.05 -3.94 7.96
C LEU A 137 11.32 -5.36 7.46
N ALA A 138 10.93 -5.68 6.23
CA ALA A 138 11.20 -6.98 5.61
C ALA A 138 12.70 -7.26 5.55
N ARG A 139 13.52 -6.26 5.20
CA ARG A 139 14.99 -6.38 5.18
C ARG A 139 15.57 -6.66 6.57
N GLN A 140 15.03 -6.04 7.61
CA GLN A 140 15.43 -6.33 9.00
C GLN A 140 15.10 -7.78 9.40
N ALA A 141 14.03 -8.34 8.83
CA ALA A 141 13.66 -9.75 8.98
C ALA A 141 14.41 -10.70 8.01
N GLY A 142 15.43 -10.22 7.28
CA GLY A 142 16.22 -11.04 6.36
C GLY A 142 15.64 -11.22 4.96
N LEU A 143 14.54 -10.53 4.62
CA LEU A 143 13.88 -10.57 3.31
C LEU A 143 14.27 -9.32 2.49
N GLN A 144 15.11 -9.47 1.47
CA GLN A 144 15.44 -8.34 0.58
C GLN A 144 14.46 -8.28 -0.59
N VAL A 145 13.24 -7.79 -0.29
CA VAL A 145 12.13 -7.76 -1.25
C VAL A 145 11.42 -6.42 -1.20
N GLU A 146 11.34 -5.76 -2.35
CA GLU A 146 10.72 -4.42 -2.52
C GLU A 146 9.36 -4.50 -3.26
N SER A 147 8.71 -5.66 -3.23
CA SER A 147 7.45 -5.88 -3.97
C SER A 147 6.36 -6.43 -3.06
N VAL A 148 5.21 -5.76 -3.04
CA VAL A 148 4.01 -6.20 -2.29
C VAL A 148 3.64 -7.62 -2.68
N LYS A 149 3.65 -7.94 -3.98
CA LYS A 149 3.30 -9.27 -4.50
C LYS A 149 4.24 -10.36 -3.97
N LYS A 150 5.55 -10.09 -3.94
CA LYS A 150 6.54 -11.05 -3.45
C LYS A 150 6.48 -11.20 -1.92
N LEU A 151 6.30 -10.10 -1.19
CA LEU A 151 6.14 -10.15 0.27
C LEU A 151 4.85 -10.85 0.67
N ALA A 152 3.73 -10.62 -0.03
CA ALA A 152 2.49 -11.36 0.19
C ALA A 152 2.69 -12.87 0.00
N ALA A 153 3.43 -13.26 -1.04
CA ALA A 153 3.74 -14.67 -1.28
C ALA A 153 4.60 -15.28 -0.17
N LEU A 154 5.70 -14.61 0.20
CA LEU A 154 6.65 -15.11 1.20
C LEU A 154 6.09 -15.12 2.63
N LEU A 155 5.35 -14.07 3.01
CA LEU A 155 4.91 -13.87 4.39
C LEU A 155 3.48 -14.36 4.65
N LEU A 156 2.61 -14.30 3.65
CA LEU A 156 1.17 -14.58 3.80
C LEU A 156 0.73 -15.84 3.03
N GLY A 157 1.60 -16.42 2.19
CA GLY A 157 1.33 -17.68 1.49
C GLY A 157 0.28 -17.57 0.39
N PHE A 158 0.04 -16.38 -0.17
CA PHE A 158 -0.88 -16.18 -1.29
C PHE A 158 -0.36 -15.19 -2.31
N ARG A 159 -0.87 -15.27 -3.54
CA ARG A 159 -0.59 -14.28 -4.58
C ARG A 159 -1.76 -13.31 -4.74
N ILE A 160 -1.46 -12.12 -5.23
CA ILE A 160 -2.43 -11.08 -5.59
C ILE A 160 -2.33 -10.73 -7.08
N SER A 161 -3.43 -10.21 -7.63
CA SER A 161 -3.48 -9.71 -9.01
C SER A 161 -2.78 -8.36 -9.13
N LYS A 162 -2.09 -8.12 -10.25
CA LYS A 162 -1.53 -6.81 -10.63
C LYS A 162 -2.17 -6.23 -11.90
N ALA A 163 -3.31 -6.79 -12.32
CA ALA A 163 -3.92 -6.52 -13.63
C ALA A 163 -4.42 -5.07 -13.82
N ALA A 164 -4.62 -4.31 -12.74
CA ALA A 164 -5.10 -2.92 -12.82
C ALA A 164 -4.05 -1.89 -12.38
N GLN A 165 -2.81 -2.30 -12.13
CA GLN A 165 -1.73 -1.39 -11.71
C GLN A 165 -1.52 -0.25 -12.73
N THR A 166 -1.48 -0.59 -14.01
CA THR A 166 -1.28 0.36 -15.11
C THR A 166 -2.61 0.80 -15.72
N SER A 167 -3.49 1.38 -14.89
CA SER A 167 -4.83 1.82 -15.30
C SER A 167 -5.00 3.35 -15.35
N ASN A 168 -6.08 3.82 -16.00
CA ASN A 168 -6.45 5.22 -15.93
C ASN A 168 -7.16 5.52 -14.60
N TRP A 169 -6.38 5.91 -13.60
CA TRP A 169 -6.87 6.28 -12.26
C TRP A 169 -7.55 7.65 -12.20
N GLU A 170 -7.42 8.46 -13.26
CA GLU A 170 -8.12 9.74 -13.41
C GLU A 170 -9.54 9.57 -14.00
N ALA A 171 -9.91 8.36 -14.45
CA ALA A 171 -11.21 8.09 -15.08
C ALA A 171 -12.38 8.53 -14.20
N ALA A 172 -13.40 9.15 -14.79
CA ALA A 172 -14.56 9.67 -14.03
C ALA A 172 -15.17 8.62 -13.10
N THR A 173 -15.32 7.39 -13.60
CA THR A 173 -15.79 6.23 -12.86
C THR A 173 -14.73 5.13 -12.87
N LEU A 174 -14.43 4.57 -11.69
CA LEU A 174 -13.55 3.41 -11.58
C LEU A 174 -14.35 2.12 -11.76
N THR A 175 -13.76 1.16 -12.48
CA THR A 175 -14.33 -0.17 -12.66
C THR A 175 -14.23 -1.01 -11.40
N LYS A 176 -15.07 -2.04 -11.27
CA LYS A 176 -14.98 -3.01 -10.16
C LYS A 176 -13.58 -3.60 -10.00
N LYS A 177 -12.91 -3.94 -11.12
CA LYS A 177 -11.54 -4.47 -11.12
C LYS A 177 -10.52 -3.49 -10.54
N GLN A 178 -10.64 -2.20 -10.85
CA GLN A 178 -9.79 -1.15 -10.26
C GLN A 178 -10.03 -1.01 -8.76
N LEU A 179 -11.30 -1.00 -8.33
CA LEU A 179 -11.66 -0.90 -6.90
C LEU A 179 -11.12 -2.10 -6.10
N GLU A 180 -11.32 -3.32 -6.60
CA GLU A 180 -10.84 -4.55 -5.96
C GLU A 180 -9.32 -4.59 -5.89
N TYR A 181 -8.64 -4.18 -6.97
CA TYR A 181 -7.18 -4.12 -7.01
C TYR A 181 -6.61 -3.12 -6.00
N ALA A 182 -7.08 -1.87 -6.05
CA ALA A 182 -6.61 -0.81 -5.15
C ALA A 182 -6.89 -1.15 -3.68
N ALA A 183 -8.06 -1.75 -3.40
CA ALA A 183 -8.38 -2.21 -2.06
C ALA A 183 -7.46 -3.35 -1.59
N THR A 184 -7.15 -4.28 -2.50
CA THR A 184 -6.26 -5.41 -2.19
C THR A 184 -4.84 -4.95 -1.87
N ASP A 185 -4.28 -4.00 -2.62
CA ASP A 185 -2.91 -3.54 -2.41
C ASP A 185 -2.73 -2.90 -1.02
N ALA A 186 -3.60 -1.97 -0.62
CA ALA A 186 -3.55 -1.39 0.72
C ALA A 186 -3.81 -2.43 1.83
N TRP A 187 -4.78 -3.33 1.65
CA TRP A 187 -5.06 -4.39 2.63
C TRP A 187 -3.85 -5.31 2.83
N VAL A 188 -3.20 -5.73 1.75
CA VAL A 188 -2.00 -6.58 1.85
C VAL A 188 -0.86 -5.86 2.58
N CYS A 189 -0.69 -4.54 2.40
CA CYS A 189 0.29 -3.78 3.18
C CYS A 189 0.02 -3.86 4.69
N LEU A 190 -1.24 -3.78 5.13
CA LEU A 190 -1.61 -3.96 6.54
C LEU A 190 -1.30 -5.38 7.05
N GLU A 191 -1.62 -6.41 6.25
CA GLU A 191 -1.36 -7.80 6.64
C GLU A 191 0.14 -8.12 6.71
N ILE A 192 0.94 -7.57 5.77
CA ILE A 192 2.40 -7.66 5.82
C ILE A 192 2.94 -6.96 7.07
N TYR A 193 2.45 -5.76 7.39
CA TYR A 193 2.84 -5.04 8.60
C TYR A 193 2.63 -5.88 9.84
N ARG A 194 1.41 -6.44 10.00
CA ARG A 194 1.06 -7.31 11.13
C ARG A 194 1.98 -8.52 11.22
N LYS A 195 2.29 -9.16 10.09
CA LYS A 195 3.14 -10.33 10.03
C LYS A 195 4.61 -10.04 10.36
N LEU A 196 5.10 -8.84 10.05
CA LEU A 196 6.48 -8.41 10.37
C LEU A 196 6.62 -7.90 11.81
N ARG A 197 5.51 -7.63 12.50
CA ARG A 197 5.47 -7.10 13.87
C ARG A 197 5.01 -8.12 14.91
N SER A 198 4.61 -9.33 14.48
CA SER A 198 4.21 -10.46 15.33
C SER A 198 5.39 -11.20 15.94
#